data_AF-A0A6F9DVK7-F1
#
_entry.id   AF-A0A6F9DVK7-F1
#
_cell.length_a   1.000
_cell.length_b   1.000
_cell.length_c   1.000
_cell.angle_alpha   90.00
_cell.angle_beta   90.00
_cell.angle_gamma   90.00
#
_symmetry.space_group_name_H-M   'P 1'
#
loop_
_entity.id
_entity.type
_entity.pdbx_description
1 polymer ?
#
loop_
_entity_poly.entity_id
_entity_poly.type
_entity_poly.pdbx_seq_one_letter_code
_entity_poly.pdbx_strand_id
1 'polypeptide(L)'
;MEVLNYTLILTLQLLLLLYDLVINATIALINPTNVIQLVLFILQDTFIVFTLIILFLELFNTTTFQAGFIRVMLHKFRVAIIVTIIYLCLSIGIQAWTLVVKWTDPNAYLFALGGYYFLYIVQRGWSPIYYYYYKITALRLGDSRFYKSSEWLRNQMAPR
;
A
#
# COMPACT_ATOMS: atom_id res chain seq x y z
N MET A 1 22.21 -16.09 -4.56
CA MET A 1 21.87 -15.21 -3.43
C MET A 1 20.93 -14.07 -3.82
N GLU A 2 21.02 -13.48 -5.02
CA GLU A 2 20.15 -12.35 -5.42
C GLU A 2 18.65 -12.69 -5.49
N VAL A 3 18.26 -13.84 -6.06
CA VAL A 3 16.83 -14.25 -6.19
C VAL A 3 16.14 -14.40 -4.83
N LEU A 4 16.87 -14.87 -3.81
CA LEU A 4 16.33 -15.05 -2.46
C LEU A 4 15.91 -13.70 -1.84
N ASN A 5 16.68 -12.64 -2.09
CA ASN A 5 16.39 -11.31 -1.56
C ASN A 5 15.09 -10.74 -2.17
N TYR A 6 14.85 -10.93 -3.47
CA TYR A 6 13.61 -10.49 -4.12
C TYR A 6 12.39 -11.26 -3.61
N THR A 7 12.50 -12.58 -3.47
CA THR A 7 11.41 -13.40 -2.91
C THR A 7 11.09 -12.98 -1.48
N LEU A 8 12.09 -12.65 -0.67
CA LEU A 8 11.87 -12.17 0.70
C LEU A 8 11.16 -10.82 0.74
N ILE A 9 11.57 -9.86 -0.10
CA ILE A 9 10.91 -8.53 -0.19
C ILE A 9 9.46 -8.68 -0.63
N LEU A 10 9.21 -9.47 -1.69
CA LEU A 10 7.84 -9.72 -2.16
C LEU A 10 6.99 -10.42 -1.10
N THR A 11 7.55 -11.40 -0.38
CA THR A 11 6.85 -12.10 0.70
C THR A 11 6.48 -11.13 1.82
N LEU A 12 7.41 -10.25 2.22
CA LEU A 12 7.15 -9.21 3.21
C LEU A 12 6.02 -8.28 2.76
N GLN A 13 6.06 -7.80 1.51
CA GLN A 13 5.01 -6.95 0.94
C GLN A 13 3.64 -7.62 0.95
N LEU A 14 3.57 -8.90 0.60
CA LEU A 14 2.32 -9.68 0.63
C LEU A 14 1.80 -9.87 2.06
N LEU A 15 2.69 -10.08 3.04
CA LEU A 15 2.31 -10.17 4.45
C LEU A 15 1.77 -8.84 4.98
N LEU A 16 2.39 -7.71 4.63
CA LEU A 16 1.90 -6.38 5.02
C LEU A 16 0.52 -6.10 4.40
N LEU A 17 0.31 -6.46 3.13
CA LEU A 17 -1.01 -6.36 2.49
C LEU A 17 -2.06 -7.26 3.14
N LEU A 18 -1.67 -8.50 3.46
CA LEU A 18 -2.58 -9.45 4.09
C LEU A 18 -3.02 -8.94 5.46
N TYR A 19 -2.10 -8.39 6.25
CA TYR A 19 -2.42 -7.77 7.53
C TYR A 19 -3.43 -6.62 7.34
N ASP A 20 -3.15 -5.69 6.42
CA ASP A 20 -4.07 -4.57 6.14
C ASP A 20 -5.46 -5.07 5.75
N LEU A 21 -5.53 -6.06 4.85
CA LEU A 21 -6.79 -6.66 4.40
C LEU A 21 -7.56 -7.31 5.55
N VAL A 22 -6.87 -8.03 6.44
CA VAL A 22 -7.49 -8.67 7.61
C VAL A 22 -8.04 -7.61 8.56
N ILE A 23 -7.26 -6.61 8.94
CA ILE A 23 -7.73 -5.55 9.85
C ILE A 23 -8.89 -4.78 9.21
N ASN A 24 -8.73 -4.36 7.95
CA ASN A 24 -9.78 -3.65 7.24
C ASN A 24 -11.07 -4.49 7.27
N ALA A 25 -11.04 -5.77 6.88
CA ALA A 25 -12.24 -6.60 6.81
C ALA A 25 -12.87 -6.94 8.18
N THR A 26 -12.06 -7.14 9.22
CA THR A 26 -12.53 -7.75 10.49
C THR A 26 -12.74 -6.76 11.63
N ILE A 27 -12.11 -5.59 11.62
CA ILE A 27 -12.13 -4.67 12.79
C ILE A 27 -13.54 -4.25 13.20
N ALA A 28 -14.43 -4.05 12.22
CA ALA A 28 -15.83 -3.69 12.46
C ALA A 28 -16.63 -4.85 13.08
N LEU A 29 -16.27 -6.10 12.75
CA LEU A 29 -16.91 -7.30 13.27
C LEU A 29 -16.41 -7.65 14.68
N ILE A 30 -15.09 -7.55 14.91
CA ILE A 30 -14.47 -7.84 16.20
C ILE A 30 -14.90 -6.81 17.24
N ASN A 31 -15.07 -5.54 16.82
CA ASN A 31 -15.42 -4.41 17.67
C ASN A 31 -14.62 -4.39 19.00
N PRO A 32 -13.26 -4.35 18.93
CA PRO A 32 -12.44 -4.43 20.11
C PRO A 32 -12.57 -3.17 21.00
N THR A 33 -12.05 -3.24 22.22
CA THR A 33 -12.02 -2.08 23.12
C THR A 33 -11.25 -0.92 22.50
N ASN A 34 -11.58 0.31 22.90
CA ASN A 34 -11.06 1.55 22.33
C ASN A 34 -9.52 1.59 22.22
N VAL A 35 -8.81 1.08 23.24
CA VAL A 35 -7.34 1.05 23.25
C VAL A 35 -6.78 0.02 22.25
N ILE A 36 -7.37 -1.19 22.20
CA ILE A 36 -6.94 -2.22 21.24
C ILE A 36 -7.21 -1.75 19.81
N GLN A 37 -8.37 -1.14 19.58
CA GLN A 37 -8.73 -0.58 18.28
C GLN A 37 -7.73 0.48 17.82
N LEU A 38 -7.35 1.40 18.71
CA LEU A 38 -6.33 2.42 18.43
C LEU A 38 -5.00 1.78 18.01
N VAL A 39 -4.53 0.77 18.75
CA VAL A 39 -3.27 0.09 18.44
C VAL A 39 -3.33 -0.59 17.07
N LEU A 40 -4.43 -1.27 16.75
CA LEU A 40 -4.60 -1.95 15.46
C LEU A 40 -4.61 -0.95 14.29
N PHE A 41 -5.24 0.20 14.47
CA PHE A 41 -5.26 1.31 13.49
C PHE A 41 -3.88 1.91 13.25
N ILE A 42 -3.14 2.25 14.32
CA ILE A 42 -1.77 2.75 14.20
C ILE A 42 -0.87 1.74 13.48
N LEU A 43 -1.00 0.45 13.81
CA LEU A 43 -0.20 -0.60 13.20
C LEU A 43 -0.55 -0.78 11.71
N GLN A 44 -1.83 -0.72 11.36
CA GLN A 44 -2.31 -0.77 9.98
C GLN A 44 -1.71 0.39 9.16
N ASP A 45 -1.85 1.62 9.62
CA ASP A 45 -1.33 2.79 8.91
C ASP A 45 0.21 2.75 8.77
N THR A 46 0.90 2.29 9.82
CA THR A 46 2.35 2.07 9.78
C THR A 46 2.74 1.06 8.70
N PHE A 47 1.97 -0.01 8.52
CA PHE A 47 2.23 -1.02 7.49
C PHE A 47 1.93 -0.52 6.08
N ILE A 48 0.92 0.34 5.91
CA ILE A 48 0.67 1.04 4.64
C ILE A 48 1.84 1.97 4.30
N VAL A 49 2.39 2.67 5.30
CA VAL A 49 3.58 3.51 5.10
C VAL A 49 4.80 2.65 4.75
N PHE A 50 5.02 1.52 5.42
CA PHE A 50 6.12 0.61 5.05
C PHE A 50 5.97 0.03 3.65
N THR A 51 4.77 -0.35 3.23
CA THR A 51 4.54 -0.81 1.85
C THR A 51 4.88 0.28 0.84
N LEU A 52 4.57 1.54 1.12
CA LEU A 52 4.96 2.68 0.28
C LEU A 52 6.50 2.89 0.28
N ILE A 53 7.16 2.81 1.43
CA ILE A 53 8.63 2.93 1.55
C ILE A 53 9.32 1.82 0.76
N ILE A 54 8.92 0.56 0.92
CA ILE A 54 9.51 -0.57 0.19
C ILE A 54 9.34 -0.36 -1.32
N LEU A 55 8.17 0.09 -1.78
CA LEU A 55 7.93 0.38 -3.19
C LEU A 55 8.89 1.46 -3.73
N PHE A 56 9.17 2.52 -2.95
CA PHE A 56 10.16 3.52 -3.35
C PHE A 56 11.59 2.98 -3.35
N LEU A 57 11.97 2.17 -2.35
CA LEU A 57 13.29 1.54 -2.31
C LEU A 57 13.51 0.61 -3.50
N GLU A 58 12.51 -0.20 -3.85
CA GLU A 58 12.56 -1.05 -5.03
C GLU A 58 12.69 -0.24 -6.32
N LEU A 59 11.94 0.86 -6.44
CA LEU A 59 12.02 1.77 -7.58
C LEU A 59 13.43 2.37 -7.74
N PHE A 60 14.02 2.88 -6.66
CA PHE A 60 15.36 3.47 -6.67
C PHE A 60 16.47 2.45 -6.96
N ASN A 61 16.28 1.19 -6.55
CA ASN A 61 17.22 0.12 -6.81
C ASN A 61 17.16 -0.40 -8.26
N THR A 62 16.17 -0.01 -9.07
CA THR A 62 16.11 -0.45 -10.48
C THR A 62 17.19 0.21 -11.35
N THR A 63 17.75 -0.57 -12.28
CA THR A 63 18.78 -0.09 -13.23
C THR A 63 18.30 1.07 -14.10
N THR A 64 17.01 1.11 -14.44
CA THR A 64 16.39 2.18 -15.22
C THR A 64 16.36 3.51 -14.46
N PHE A 65 16.18 3.46 -13.14
CA PHE A 65 16.26 4.65 -12.30
C PHE A 65 17.71 5.14 -12.17
N GLN A 66 18.65 4.22 -11.95
CA GLN A 66 20.09 4.52 -11.88
C GLN A 66 20.65 5.07 -13.20
N ALA A 67 20.09 4.65 -14.35
CA ALA A 67 20.45 5.16 -15.67
C ALA A 67 19.84 6.55 -16.00
N GLY A 68 19.14 7.19 -15.06
CA GLY A 68 18.62 8.55 -15.21
C GLY A 68 17.24 8.66 -15.86
N PHE A 69 16.58 7.54 -16.20
CA PHE A 69 15.23 7.53 -16.81
C PHE A 69 14.10 7.65 -15.78
N ILE A 70 14.28 8.53 -14.79
CA ILE A 70 13.38 8.73 -13.64
C ILE A 70 11.95 9.02 -14.12
N ARG A 71 11.80 9.87 -15.15
CA ARG A 71 10.48 10.30 -15.66
C ARG A 71 9.68 9.15 -16.27
N VAL A 72 10.34 8.19 -16.93
CA VAL A 72 9.69 7.03 -17.57
C VAL A 72 9.25 6.02 -16.51
N MET A 73 10.12 5.75 -15.53
CA MET A 73 9.84 4.89 -14.38
C MET A 73 8.68 5.41 -13.53
N LEU A 74 8.72 6.70 -13.15
CA LEU A 74 7.63 7.33 -12.41
C LEU A 74 6.31 7.30 -13.19
N HIS A 75 6.33 7.51 -14.51
CA HIS A 75 5.11 7.42 -15.31
C HIS A 75 4.49 6.01 -15.31
N LYS A 76 5.32 4.98 -15.22
CA LYS A 76 4.89 3.57 -15.19
C LYS A 76 4.30 3.16 -13.83
N PHE A 77 4.85 3.67 -12.73
CA PHE A 77 4.44 3.29 -11.37
C PHE A 77 3.60 4.35 -10.62
N ARG A 78 3.37 5.53 -11.22
CA ARG A 78 2.58 6.63 -10.62
C ARG A 78 1.22 6.18 -10.12
N VAL A 79 0.57 5.26 -10.83
CA VAL A 79 -0.78 4.80 -10.48
C VAL A 79 -0.75 4.11 -9.12
N ALA A 80 0.21 3.22 -8.87
CA ALA A 80 0.32 2.52 -7.59
C ALA A 80 0.65 3.48 -6.43
N ILE A 81 1.53 4.46 -6.66
CA ILE A 81 1.88 5.49 -5.67
C ILE A 81 0.64 6.33 -5.32
N ILE A 82 -0.04 6.88 -6.32
CA ILE A 82 -1.22 7.73 -6.13
C ILE A 82 -2.34 6.95 -5.43
N VAL A 83 -2.62 5.73 -5.88
CA VAL A 83 -3.65 4.88 -5.27
C VAL A 83 -3.33 4.57 -3.80
N THR A 84 -2.06 4.29 -3.49
CA THR A 84 -1.60 4.01 -2.11
C THR A 84 -1.72 5.24 -1.21
N ILE A 85 -1.34 6.43 -1.70
CA ILE A 85 -1.46 7.69 -0.94
C ILE A 85 -2.93 8.00 -0.67
N ILE A 86 -3.80 7.90 -1.68
CA ILE A 86 -5.24 8.13 -1.49
C ILE A 86 -5.80 7.13 -0.48
N TYR A 87 -5.41 5.86 -0.57
CA TYR A 87 -5.84 4.84 0.38
C TYR A 87 -5.41 5.17 1.81
N LEU A 88 -4.15 5.56 2.01
CA LEU A 88 -3.62 5.95 3.32
C LEU A 88 -4.41 7.13 3.91
N CYS A 89 -4.67 8.17 3.12
CA CYS A 89 -5.46 9.33 3.58
C CYS A 89 -6.89 8.93 3.96
N LEU A 90 -7.54 8.07 3.16
CA LEU A 90 -8.88 7.58 3.45
C LEU A 90 -8.90 6.72 4.72
N SER A 91 -7.90 5.83 4.89
CA SER A 91 -7.75 4.98 6.08
C SER A 91 -7.53 5.81 7.35
N ILE A 92 -6.57 6.74 7.35
CA ILE A 92 -6.35 7.65 8.50
C ILE A 92 -7.63 8.44 8.82
N GLY A 93 -8.29 8.98 7.79
CA GLY A 93 -9.51 9.78 7.96
C GLY A 93 -10.65 9.00 8.62
N ILE A 94 -10.94 7.79 8.14
CA ILE A 94 -12.02 6.97 8.71
C ILE A 94 -11.66 6.47 10.12
N GLN A 95 -10.40 6.08 10.34
CA GLN A 95 -9.93 5.60 11.63
C GLN A 95 -9.96 6.70 12.70
N ALA A 96 -9.45 7.89 12.37
CA ALA A 96 -9.47 9.05 13.27
C ALA A 96 -10.92 9.42 13.64
N TRP A 97 -11.83 9.50 12.66
CA TRP A 97 -13.23 9.80 12.93
C TRP A 97 -13.88 8.71 13.81
N THR A 98 -13.61 7.43 13.51
CA THR A 98 -14.12 6.31 14.32
C THR A 98 -13.69 6.42 15.77
N LEU A 99 -12.41 6.74 16.02
CA LEU A 99 -11.87 6.87 17.37
C LEU A 99 -12.49 8.06 18.11
N VAL A 100 -12.58 9.23 17.47
CA VAL A 100 -13.19 10.42 18.07
C VAL A 100 -14.62 10.14 18.56
N VAL A 101 -15.44 9.49 17.73
CA VAL A 101 -16.83 9.18 18.09
C VAL A 101 -16.87 8.17 19.24
N LYS A 102 -16.15 7.05 19.13
CA LYS A 102 -16.16 5.98 20.15
C LYS A 102 -15.58 6.40 21.50
N TRP A 103 -14.65 7.34 21.51
CA TRP A 103 -14.05 7.85 22.75
C TRP A 103 -14.94 8.91 23.41
N THR A 104 -15.74 9.62 22.62
CA THR A 104 -16.72 10.59 23.13
C THR A 104 -17.96 9.89 23.68
N ASP A 105 -18.49 8.93 22.93
CA ASP A 105 -19.64 8.12 23.32
C ASP A 105 -19.42 6.67 22.84
N PRO A 106 -19.07 5.74 23.76
CA PRO A 106 -18.85 4.34 23.44
C PRO A 106 -20.05 3.64 22.80
N ASN A 107 -21.27 4.15 23.02
CA ASN A 107 -22.51 3.56 22.52
C ASN A 107 -23.03 4.27 21.26
N ALA A 108 -22.31 5.28 20.75
CA ALA A 108 -22.72 6.01 19.57
C ALA A 108 -22.79 5.10 18.33
N TYR A 109 -23.90 5.18 17.62
CA TYR A 109 -24.06 4.50 16.34
C TYR A 109 -23.34 5.28 15.24
N LEU A 110 -22.10 4.86 14.91
CA LEU A 110 -21.22 5.51 13.92
C LEU A 110 -21.89 5.78 12.57
N PHE A 111 -22.75 4.87 12.11
CA PHE A 111 -23.41 4.97 10.81
C PHE A 111 -24.61 5.93 10.80
N ALA A 112 -25.05 6.47 11.95
CA ALA A 112 -26.04 7.56 11.98
C ALA A 112 -25.48 8.85 11.38
N LEU A 113 -24.15 9.05 11.42
CA LEU A 113 -23.51 10.20 10.80
C LEU A 113 -23.36 9.94 9.30
N GLY A 114 -24.22 10.58 8.49
CA GLY A 114 -24.22 10.40 7.03
C GLY A 114 -22.84 10.66 6.37
N GLY A 115 -22.08 11.64 6.87
CA GLY A 115 -20.72 11.91 6.39
C GLY A 115 -19.73 10.77 6.69
N TYR A 116 -19.84 10.14 7.86
CA TYR A 116 -19.03 8.98 8.21
C TYR A 116 -19.37 7.79 7.31
N TYR A 117 -20.66 7.51 7.10
CA TYR A 117 -21.10 6.40 6.25
C TYR A 117 -20.64 6.56 4.80
N PHE A 118 -20.72 7.78 4.26
CA PHE A 118 -20.20 8.08 2.92
C PHE A 118 -18.68 7.81 2.83
N LEU A 119 -17.90 8.35 3.77
CA LEU A 119 -16.45 8.15 3.80
C LEU A 119 -16.08 6.67 3.97
N TYR A 120 -16.85 5.95 4.78
CA TYR A 120 -16.71 4.50 4.97
C TYR A 120 -16.89 3.77 3.63
N ILE A 121 -17.97 4.03 2.88
CA ILE A 121 -18.21 3.39 1.58
C ILE A 121 -17.07 3.72 0.60
N VAL A 122 -16.63 4.97 0.55
CA VAL A 122 -15.54 5.40 -0.33
C VAL A 122 -14.25 4.66 0.01
N GLN A 123 -13.87 4.58 1.28
CA GLN A 123 -12.66 3.87 1.72
C GLN A 123 -12.77 2.37 1.41
N ARG A 124 -13.94 1.75 1.61
CA ARG A 124 -14.18 0.33 1.29
C ARG A 124 -14.14 0.05 -0.21
N GLY A 125 -14.66 0.95 -1.04
CA GLY A 125 -14.56 0.85 -2.49
C GLY A 125 -13.14 1.04 -3.00
N TRP A 126 -12.35 1.88 -2.33
CA TRP A 126 -10.96 2.14 -2.70
C TRP A 126 -10.01 1.00 -2.31
N SER A 127 -10.33 0.26 -1.26
CA SER A 127 -9.50 -0.82 -0.73
C SER A 127 -9.15 -1.92 -1.76
N PRO A 128 -10.10 -2.52 -2.52
CA PRO A 128 -9.77 -3.46 -3.59
C PRO A 128 -8.88 -2.87 -4.69
N ILE A 129 -9.08 -1.60 -5.03
CA ILE A 129 -8.27 -0.88 -6.04
C ILE A 129 -6.82 -0.80 -5.55
N TYR A 130 -6.62 -0.40 -4.29
CA TYR A 130 -5.31 -0.41 -3.64
C TYR A 130 -4.65 -1.78 -3.67
N TYR A 131 -5.34 -2.82 -3.21
CA TYR A 131 -4.76 -4.17 -3.17
C TYR A 131 -4.36 -4.68 -4.56
N TYR A 132 -5.19 -4.44 -5.56
CA TYR A 132 -4.92 -4.87 -6.92
C TYR A 132 -3.69 -4.17 -7.52
N TYR A 133 -3.67 -2.83 -7.49
CA TYR A 133 -2.58 -2.06 -8.10
C TYR A 133 -1.26 -2.23 -7.37
N TYR A 134 -1.28 -2.33 -6.04
CA TYR A 134 -0.07 -2.56 -5.27
C TYR A 134 0.48 -3.96 -5.57
N LYS A 135 -0.34 -5.02 -5.48
CA LYS A 135 0.10 -6.41 -5.73
C LYS A 135 0.72 -6.56 -7.11
N ILE A 136 0.10 -6.03 -8.16
CA ILE A 136 0.65 -6.11 -9.52
C ILE A 136 1.97 -5.35 -9.63
N THR A 137 2.08 -4.20 -8.95
CA THR A 137 3.32 -3.42 -8.95
C THR A 137 4.45 -4.15 -8.24
N ALA A 138 4.17 -4.71 -7.07
CA ALA A 138 5.11 -5.53 -6.30
C ALA A 138 5.59 -6.75 -7.11
N LEU A 139 4.68 -7.46 -7.79
CA LEU A 139 5.05 -8.59 -8.65
C LEU A 139 5.90 -8.17 -9.86
N ARG A 140 5.63 -7.00 -10.44
CA ARG A 140 6.40 -6.45 -11.56
C ARG A 140 7.79 -5.99 -11.11
N LEU A 141 7.91 -5.40 -9.92
CA LEU A 141 9.19 -5.01 -9.33
C LEU A 141 9.97 -6.23 -8.83
N GLY A 142 9.30 -7.30 -8.38
CA GLY A 142 9.99 -8.55 -8.01
C GLY A 142 10.65 -9.29 -9.18
N ASP A 143 10.44 -8.87 -10.43
CA ASP A 143 11.09 -9.48 -11.59
C ASP A 143 12.55 -9.01 -11.71
N SER A 144 13.48 -9.96 -11.51
CA SER A 144 14.93 -9.76 -11.59
C SER A 144 15.43 -9.07 -12.88
N ARG A 145 14.63 -9.07 -13.96
CA ARG A 145 14.94 -8.39 -15.23
C ARG A 145 15.09 -6.88 -15.12
N PHE A 146 14.52 -6.24 -14.11
CA PHE A 146 14.70 -4.79 -13.87
C PHE A 146 16.02 -4.42 -13.17
N TYR A 147 16.68 -5.39 -12.53
CA TYR A 147 17.86 -5.17 -11.69
C TYR A 147 19.15 -5.69 -12.30
N LYS A 148 19.07 -6.70 -13.17
CA LYS A 148 20.24 -7.14 -13.94
C LYS A 148 20.43 -6.23 -15.15
N SER A 149 21.69 -5.96 -15.51
CA SER A 149 22.09 -5.24 -16.73
C SER A 149 21.50 -5.94 -17.96
N SER A 150 20.26 -5.59 -18.27
CA SER A 150 19.46 -6.37 -19.17
C SER A 150 20.08 -6.30 -20.57
N GLU A 151 20.20 -7.47 -21.21
CA GLU A 151 20.56 -7.59 -22.62
C GLU A 151 19.68 -6.70 -23.51
N TRP A 152 18.50 -6.31 -23.05
CA TRP A 152 17.64 -5.28 -23.65
C TRP A 152 18.32 -3.91 -23.78
N LEU A 153 19.02 -3.42 -22.74
CA LEU A 153 19.82 -2.19 -22.80
C LEU A 153 21.03 -2.35 -23.73
N ARG A 154 21.67 -3.52 -23.74
CA ARG A 154 22.75 -3.84 -24.71
C ARG A 154 22.24 -3.88 -26.15
N ASN A 155 21.04 -4.40 -26.41
CA ASN A 155 20.45 -4.49 -27.74
C ASN A 155 19.94 -3.15 -28.26
N GLN A 156 19.57 -2.22 -27.37
CA GLN A 156 19.22 -0.85 -27.76
C GLN A 156 20.43 0.08 -27.92
N MET A 157 21.55 -0.24 -27.29
CA MET A 157 22.83 0.46 -27.48
C MET A 157 23.71 -0.19 -28.54
N ALA A 158 23.30 -1.33 -29.11
CA ALA A 158 24.01 -1.95 -30.23
C ALA A 158 23.81 -1.09 -31.50
N PRO A 159 24.90 -0.66 -32.19
CA PRO A 159 24.78 0.09 -33.43
C PRO A 159 24.05 -0.76 -34.47
N ARG A 160 23.08 -0.14 -35.15
CA ARG A 160 22.37 -0.73 -36.29
C ARG A 160 23.29 -0.86 -37.50
#